data_AF-A0A6L5F3L3-F1
#
_entry.id   AF-A0A6L5F3L3-F1
#
_cell.length_a   1.000
_cell.length_b   1.000
_cell.length_c   1.000
_cell.angle_alpha   90.00
_cell.angle_beta   90.00
_cell.angle_gamma   90.00
#
_symmetry.space_group_name_H-M   'P 1'
#
loop_
_entity.id
_entity.type
_entity.pdbx_description
1 polymer ?
#
loop_
_entity_poly.entity_id
_entity_poly.type
_entity_poly.pdbx_seq_one_letter_code
_entity_poly.pdbx_strand_id
1 'polypeptide(L)' 'MKIEDVIDNIGNRFATVVVSARRAREINAYFHQLGTGPRSYIPPQVHSMSRKPLTIAMEEIADGAVTMDRNEE' A
#
# COMPACT_ATOMS: atom_id res chain seq x y z
N MET A 1 9.46 -10.61 2.24
CA MET A 1 9.45 -9.53 1.25
C MET A 1 10.86 -8.98 1.10
N LYS A 2 11.37 -8.94 -0.14
CA LYS A 2 12.58 -8.19 -0.49
C LYS A 2 12.19 -6.86 -1.15
N ILE A 3 13.10 -5.89 -1.20
CA ILE A 3 12.80 -4.57 -1.76
C ILE A 3 12.69 -4.63 -3.29
N GLU A 4 13.39 -5.57 -3.90
CA GLU A 4 13.35 -5.86 -5.34
C GLU A 4 11.93 -6.24 -5.76
N ASP A 5 11.25 -7.13 -5.02
CA ASP A 5 9.87 -7.55 -5.30
C ASP A 5 8.91 -6.35 -5.39
N VAL A 6 9.09 -5.36 -4.51
CA VAL A 6 8.27 -4.15 -4.47
C VAL A 6 8.54 -3.24 -5.67
N ILE A 7 9.82 -3.09 -6.03
CA ILE A 7 10.24 -2.25 -7.16
C ILE A 7 9.79 -2.87 -8.47
N ASP A 8 9.91 -4.19 -8.61
CA ASP A 8 9.59 -4.93 -9.82
C ASP A 8 8.09 -4.87 -10.14
N ASN A 9 7.22 -4.96 -9.13
CA ASN A 9 5.76 -4.84 -9.32
C ASN A 9 5.30 -3.43 -9.73
N ILE A 10 6.05 -2.38 -9.40
CA ILE A 10 5.75 -1.00 -9.85
C ILE A 10 6.51 -0.65 -11.15
N GLY A 11 7.72 -1.18 -11.31
CA GLY A 11 8.62 -0.96 -12.44
C GLY A 11 9.47 0.31 -12.36
N ASN A 12 9.40 1.09 -11.27
CA ASN A 12 10.22 2.30 -11.09
C ASN A 12 10.47 2.61 -9.61
N ARG A 13 11.74 2.86 -9.25
CA ARG A 13 12.16 3.11 -7.86
C ARG A 13 11.54 4.37 -7.25
N PHE A 14 11.43 5.45 -8.01
CA PHE A 14 10.84 6.70 -7.54
C PHE A 14 9.31 6.59 -7.41
N ALA A 15 8.66 5.97 -8.40
CA ALA A 15 7.23 5.69 -8.33
C ALA A 15 6.91 4.79 -7.12
N THR A 16 7.77 3.81 -6.82
CA THR A 16 7.62 2.93 -5.65
C THR A 16 7.54 3.72 -4.35
N VAL A 17 8.37 4.75 -4.18
CA VAL A 17 8.31 5.63 -3.00
C VAL A 17 6.95 6.34 -2.91
N VAL A 18 6.48 6.89 -4.03
CA VAL A 18 5.21 7.63 -4.07
C VAL A 18 4.01 6.71 -3.80
N VAL A 19 3.96 5.56 -4.48
CA VAL A 19 2.86 4.58 -4.36
C VAL A 19 2.82 3.98 -2.96
N SER A 20 3.96 3.51 -2.43
CA SER A 20 4.02 2.97 -1.06
C SER A 20 3.65 4.02 -0.01
N ALA A 21 4.12 5.26 -0.14
CA ALA A 21 3.77 6.34 0.78
C ALA A 21 2.28 6.72 0.73
N ARG A 22 1.68 6.76 -0.47
CA ARG A 22 0.25 7.01 -0.63
C ARG A 22 -0.57 5.90 0.02
N ARG A 23 -0.26 4.65 -0.30
CA ARG A 23 -0.98 3.50 0.26
C ARG A 23 -0.83 3.40 1.77
N ALA A 24 0.36 3.69 2.30
CA ALA A 24 0.59 3.74 3.74
C ALA A 24 -0.30 4.78 4.45
N ARG A 25 -0.57 5.95 3.83
CA ARG A 25 -1.50 6.94 4.38
C ARG A 25 -2.95 6.45 4.39
N GLU A 26 -3.38 5.71 3.37
CA GLU A 26 -4.71 5.09 3.32
C GLU A 26 -4.88 4.04 4.42
N ILE A 27 -3.88 3.15 4.58
CA ILE A 27 -3.87 2.14 5.65
C ILE A 27 -3.88 2.82 7.02
N ASN A 28 -3.10 3.88 7.19
CA ASN A 28 -3.07 4.64 8.43
C ASN A 28 -4.45 5.26 8.71
N ALA A 29 -5.07 5.89 7.71
CA ALA A 29 -6.39 6.48 7.85
C ALA A 29 -7.47 5.44 8.16
N TYR A 30 -7.41 4.25 7.53
CA TYR A 30 -8.28 3.12 7.87
C TYR A 30 -8.20 2.78 9.36
N PHE A 31 -6.99 2.60 9.91
CA PHE A 31 -6.81 2.29 11.33
C PHE A 31 -7.28 3.40 12.28
N HIS A 32 -7.20 4.67 11.86
CA HIS A 32 -7.69 5.80 12.65
C HIS A 32 -9.23 5.97 12.57
N GLN A 33 -9.88 5.44 11.53
CA GLN A 33 -11.34 5.48 11.37
C GLN A 33 -12.07 4.28 11.98
N LEU A 34 -11.34 3.30 12.53
CA LEU A 34 -11.95 2.18 13.23
C LEU A 34 -12.72 2.70 14.47
N GLY A 35 -14.05 2.82 14.32
CA GLY A 35 -14.96 3.28 15.36
C GLY A 35 -15.69 4.59 15.06
N THR A 36 -15.37 5.28 13.96
CA THR A 36 -15.92 6.61 13.65
C THR A 36 -16.39 6.71 12.19
N GLY A 37 -17.70 6.69 11.99
CA GLY A 37 -18.34 7.10 10.72
C GLY A 37 -18.22 6.10 9.55
N PRO A 38 -18.69 6.50 8.35
CA PRO A 38 -18.62 5.65 7.17
C PRO A 38 -17.17 5.35 6.80
N ARG A 39 -16.87 4.07 6.56
CA ARG A 39 -15.55 3.59 6.14
C ARG A 39 -15.25 4.07 4.72
N SER A 40 -14.43 5.11 4.59
CA SER A 40 -13.99 5.61 3.28
C SER A 40 -12.70 4.95 2.78
N TYR A 41 -11.91 4.32 3.66
CA TYR A 41 -10.61 3.74 3.32
C TYR A 41 -10.63 2.23 3.27
N ILE A 42 -9.85 1.68 2.33
CA ILE A 42 -9.71 0.25 2.09
C ILE A 42 -8.79 -0.36 3.17
N PRO A 43 -9.18 -1.46 3.83
CA PRO A 43 -8.34 -2.15 4.82
C PRO A 43 -7.03 -2.64 4.21
N PRO A 44 -6.07 -3.09 5.05
CA PRO A 44 -4.97 -3.93 4.59
C PRO A 44 -5.48 -5.10 3.73
N GLN A 45 -4.84 -5.32 2.58
CA GLN A 45 -5.17 -6.38 1.61
C GLN A 45 -4.34 -7.65 1.81
N VAL A 46 -3.34 -7.60 2.70
CA VAL A 46 -2.49 -8.75 3.05
C VAL A 46 -2.47 -8.97 4.55
N HIS A 47 -2.27 -10.23 4.96
CA HIS A 47 -2.02 -10.57 6.36
C HIS A 47 -0.58 -10.23 6.73
N SER A 48 -0.40 -9.04 7.32
CA SER A 48 0.89 -8.58 7.82
C SER A 48 1.09 -8.91 9.30
N MET A 49 2.31 -9.32 9.65
CA MET A 49 2.77 -9.35 11.05
C MET A 49 3.15 -7.95 11.57
N SER A 50 3.34 -6.99 10.67
CA SER A 50 3.69 -5.61 10.99
C SER A 50 2.46 -4.77 11.31
N ARG A 51 2.62 -3.83 12.23
CA ARG A 51 1.62 -2.78 12.53
C ARG A 51 2.00 -1.43 11.94
N LYS A 52 3.10 -1.37 11.17
CA LYS A 52 3.57 -0.13 10.54
C LYS A 52 2.93 0.00 9.16
N PRO A 53 2.13 1.07 8.89
CA PRO A 53 1.40 1.20 7.63
C PRO A 53 2.28 1.11 6.37
N LEU A 54 3.51 1.63 6.43
CA LEU A 54 4.43 1.56 5.30
C LEU A 54 4.90 0.13 5.01
N THR A 55 5.17 -0.67 6.04
CA THR A 55 5.54 -2.08 5.87
C THR A 55 4.40 -2.85 5.22
N ILE A 56 3.18 -2.66 5.70
CA ILE A 56 1.98 -3.30 5.14
C ILE A 56 1.80 -2.88 3.68
N ALA A 57 1.92 -1.58 3.37
CA ALA A 57 1.82 -1.09 1.99
C ALA A 57 2.86 -1.73 1.05
N MET A 58 4.11 -1.89 1.51
CA MET A 58 5.14 -2.57 0.72
C MET A 58 4.83 -4.06 0.54
N GLU A 59 4.31 -4.74 1.57
CA GLU A 59 3.91 -6.14 1.49
C GLU A 59 2.74 -6.34 0.52
N GLU A 60 1.76 -5.43 0.50
CA GLU A 60 0.67 -5.45 -0.49
C GLU A 60 1.17 -5.24 -1.91
N ILE A 61 2.14 -4.34 -2.12
CA ILE A 61 2.76 -4.14 -3.44
C ILE A 61 3.53 -5.39 -3.84
N ALA A 62 4.30 -6.00 -2.94
CA ALA A 62 5.07 -7.21 -3.22
C ALA A 62 4.17 -8.41 -3.57
N ASP A 63 2.97 -8.50 -2.98
CA ASP A 63 1.97 -9.55 -3.25
C ASP A 63 1.13 -9.25 -4.51
N GLY A 64 1.35 -8.10 -5.16
CA GLY A 64 0.61 -7.69 -6.36
C GLY A 64 -0.81 -7.20 -6.08
N ALA A 65 -1.19 -7.01 -4.81
CA ALA A 65 -2.50 -6.49 -4.41
C ALA A 65 -2.67 -4.98 -4.72
N VAL A 66 -1.56 -4.26 -4.86
CA VAL A 66 -1.53 -2.84 -5.23
C VAL A 66 -0.72 -2.67 -6.51
N THR A 67 -1.35 -2.16 -7.55
CA THR A 67 -0.74 -1.86 -8.84
C THR A 67 -0.85 -0.37 -9.17
N MET A 68 0.12 0.14 -9.93
CA MET A 68 0.03 1.49 -10.48
C MET A 68 -0.71 1.41 -11.81
N ASP A 69 -1.87 2.05 -11.88
CA ASP A 69 -2.55 2.25 -13.14
C ASP A 69 -1.76 3.26 -14.00
N ARG A 70 -1.38 2.85 -15.20
CA ARG A 70 -0.64 3.68 -16.18
C ARG A 70 -1.56 4.21 -17.28
N ASN A 71 -2.87 4.28 -17.03
CA ASN A 71 -3.83 4.85 -17.96
C ASN A 71 -3.59 6.36 -18.15
N GLU A 72 -2.77 6.70 -19.15
CA GLU A 72 -2.85 7.90 -19.97
C GLU A 72 -3.28 7.48 -21.38
N GLU A 73 -4.59 7.25 -21.55
CA GLU A 73 -5.30 7.39 -22.82
C GLU A 73 -6.55 8.24 -22.60
#